data_AF-A0A951M4Y5-F1
#
_entry.id   AF-A0A951M4Y5-F1
#
_cell.length_a   1.000
_cell.length_b   1.000
_cell.length_c   1.000
_cell.angle_alpha   90.00
_cell.angle_beta   90.00
_cell.angle_gamma   90.00
#
_symmetry.space_group_name_H-M   'P 1'
#
loop_
_entity.id
_entity.type
_entity.pdbx_description
1 polymer ?
#
loop_
_entity_poly.entity_id
_entity_poly.type
_entity_poly.pdbx_seq_one_letter_code
_entity_poly.pdbx_strand_id
1 'polypeptide(L)' 'MLRSCMSCAFFKKDKTLPDAKSGFCHRYPPTVFLIGDDFRTLFPPVRDEFTCGEHKSAAKPKSGSR' A
#
# COMPACT_ATOMS: atom_id res chain seq x y z
N MET A 1 11.10 14.78 8.82
CA MET A 1 11.11 14.22 7.43
C MET A 1 9.89 13.35 7.26
N LEU A 2 9.06 13.63 6.25
CA LEU A 2 7.94 12.75 5.86
C LEU A 2 8.52 11.48 5.21
N ARG A 3 8.03 10.30 5.62
CA ARG A 3 8.48 9.00 5.09
C ARG A 3 7.64 8.60 3.88
N SER A 4 8.27 8.02 2.86
CA SER A 4 7.63 7.55 1.63
C SER A 4 6.50 6.56 1.92
N CYS A 5 5.40 6.66 1.16
CA CYS A 5 4.28 5.74 1.20
C CYS A 5 4.71 4.29 0.99
N MET A 6 5.74 4.03 0.17
CA MET A 6 6.25 2.66 -0.08
C MET A 6 6.86 1.99 1.17
N SER A 7 7.28 2.78 2.16
CA SER A 7 7.79 2.29 3.44
C SER A 7 6.72 2.15 4.53
N CYS A 8 5.46 2.47 4.20
CA CYS A 8 4.35 2.48 5.14
C CYS A 8 3.79 1.07 5.35
N ALA A 9 3.33 0.78 6.57
CA ALA A 9 2.66 -0.48 6.91
C ALA A 9 1.39 -0.74 6.09
N PHE A 10 0.80 0.29 5.50
CA PHE A 10 -0.40 0.20 4.67
C PHE A 10 -0.12 -0.01 3.18
N PHE A 11 1.15 0.04 2.76
CA PHE A 11 1.51 -0.15 1.36
C PHE A 11 1.47 -1.63 0.99
N LYS A 12 0.83 -1.94 -0.15
CA LYS A 12 0.96 -3.24 -0.81
C LYS A 12 1.43 -3.04 -2.23
N LYS A 13 2.49 -3.76 -2.60
CA LYS A 13 3.04 -3.75 -3.95
C LYS A 13 2.03 -4.29 -4.96
N ASP A 14 1.96 -3.67 -6.13
CA ASP A 14 1.19 -4.22 -7.25
C ASP A 14 1.86 -5.50 -7.75
N LYS A 15 1.12 -6.61 -7.73
CA LYS A 15 1.63 -7.93 -8.17
C LYS A 15 1.59 -8.10 -9.68
N THR A 16 0.78 -7.31 -10.38
CA THR A 16 0.66 -7.37 -11.84
C THR A 16 1.86 -6.70 -12.52
N LEU A 17 2.49 -5.75 -11.82
CA LEU A 17 3.66 -4.99 -12.28
C LEU A 17 4.80 -5.10 -11.24
N PRO A 18 5.45 -6.27 -11.12
CA PRO A 18 6.46 -6.52 -10.08
C PRO A 18 7.70 -5.63 -10.18
N ASP A 19 8.02 -5.09 -11.36
CA ASP A 19 9.16 -4.19 -11.55
C ASP A 19 8.80 -2.71 -11.34
N ALA A 20 7.51 -2.39 -11.19
CA ALA A 20 7.08 -1.02 -10.97
C ALA A 20 7.35 -0.58 -9.52
N LYS A 21 7.85 0.65 -9.36
CA LYS A 21 7.95 1.35 -8.06
C LYS A 21 6.59 1.95 -7.66
N SER A 22 5.56 1.13 -7.70
CA SER A 22 4.18 1.51 -7.39
C SER A 22 3.43 0.40 -6.69
N GLY A 23 2.35 0.78 -6.04
CA GLY A 23 1.43 -0.14 -5.37
C GLY A 23 0.20 0.62 -4.90
N PHE A 24 -0.46 0.08 -3.89
CA PHE A 24 -1.72 0.62 -3.39
C PHE A 24 -1.66 0.89 -1.90
N CYS A 25 -2.37 1.93 -1.46
CA CYS A 25 -2.54 2.26 -0.04
C CYS A 25 -3.78 1.56 0.51
N HIS A 26 -3.61 0.71 1.53
CA HIS A 26 -4.69 -0.04 2.18
C HIS A 26 -5.13 0.56 3.52
N ARG A 27 -4.84 1.85 3.77
CA ARG A 27 -5.22 2.51 5.03
C ARG A 27 -6.73 2.53 5.23
N TYR A 28 -7.46 2.84 4.17
CA TYR A 28 -8.91 2.97 4.17
C TYR A 28 -9.48 1.95 3.18
N PRO A 29 -9.94 0.78 3.65
CA PRO A 29 -10.64 -0.15 2.78
C PRO A 29 -11.93 0.52 2.26
N PRO A 30 -12.27 0.33 0.98
CA PRO A 30 -13.49 0.87 0.41
C PRO A 30 -14.71 0.32 1.17
N THR A 31 -15.64 1.20 1.51
CA THR A 31 -16.84 0.88 2.30
C THR A 31 -18.05 0.50 1.44
N VAL A 32 -17.98 0.56 0.11
CA VAL A 32 -19.12 0.26 -0.78
C VAL A 32 -18.65 -0.57 -1.98
N PHE A 33 -19.26 -1.75 -2.15
CA PHE A 33 -19.18 -2.57 -3.36
C PHE A 33 -20.55 -2.59 -4.02
N LEU A 34 -20.73 -1.80 -5.07
CA LEU A 34 -21.74 -2.05 -6.09
C LEU A 34 -21.06 -1.85 -7.44
N ILE A 35 -21.34 -2.79 -8.36
CA ILE A 35 -21.19 -2.73 -9.83
C ILE A 35 -19.99 -3.49 -10.41
N GLY A 36 -20.33 -4.59 -11.09
CA GLY A 36 -19.88 -4.95 -12.44
C GLY A 36 -18.49 -5.59 -12.57
N ASP A 37 -18.37 -6.52 -13.53
CA ASP A 37 -17.23 -7.41 -13.81
C ASP A 37 -15.84 -6.77 -14.03
N ASP A 38 -15.66 -5.47 -13.80
CA ASP A 38 -14.38 -4.78 -13.92
C ASP A 38 -13.61 -4.86 -12.59
N PHE A 39 -12.67 -5.81 -12.47
CA PHE A 39 -11.76 -5.98 -11.33
C PHE A 39 -10.73 -4.83 -11.20
N ARG A 40 -11.19 -3.58 -11.12
CA ARG A 40 -10.34 -2.44 -10.79
C ARG A 40 -10.17 -2.39 -9.28
N THR A 41 -8.93 -2.39 -8.81
CA THR A 41 -8.63 -2.19 -7.38
C THR A 41 -9.19 -0.85 -6.92
N LEU A 42 -9.96 -0.87 -5.84
CA LEU A 42 -10.57 0.32 -5.23
C LEU A 42 -9.61 1.08 -4.30
N PHE A 43 -8.38 0.59 -4.16
CA PHE A 43 -7.37 1.21 -3.32
C PHE A 43 -6.57 2.28 -4.09
N PRO A 44 -6.27 3.43 -3.48
CA PRO A 44 -5.51 4.50 -4.16
C PRO A 44 -4.11 4.04 -4.57
N PRO A 45 -3.68 4.28 -5.83
CA PRO A 45 -2.33 3.99 -6.27
C PRO A 45 -1.33 4.99 -5.66
N VAL A 46 -0.16 4.49 -5.26
CA VAL A 46 0.93 5.29 -4.68
C VAL A 46 2.29 4.89 -5.28
N ARG A 47 3.22 5.85 -5.29
CA ARG A 47 4.60 5.71 -5.78
C ARG A 47 5.61 6.18 -4.73
N ASP A 48 6.90 6.03 -5.00
CA ASP A 48 7.98 6.35 -4.06
C ASP A 48 7.99 7.82 -3.60
N GLU A 49 7.70 8.74 -4.51
CA GLU A 49 7.64 10.18 -4.22
C GLU A 49 6.44 10.60 -3.37
N PHE A 50 5.47 9.72 -3.15
CA PHE A 50 4.26 10.08 -2.41
C PHE A 50 4.49 9.96 -0.91
N THR A 51 3.97 10.93 -0.18
CA THR A 51 3.96 10.94 1.29
C THR A 51 2.59 11.37 1.80
N CYS A 52 2.25 10.97 3.01
CA CYS A 52 1.03 11.43 3.69
C CYS A 52 1.30 11.60 5.19
N GLY A 53 0.39 12.29 5.89
CA GLY A 53 0.47 12.50 7.34
C GLY A 53 0.16 11.26 8.19
N GLU A 54 -0.25 10.15 7.59
CA GLU A 54 -0.68 8.92 8.28
C GLU A 54 0.32 7.77 8.19
N HIS A 55 1.59 8.08 7.89
CA HIS A 55 2.62 7.05 7.80
C HIS A 55 2.72 6.24 9.09
N LYS A 56 2.64 4.91 8.96
CA LYS A 56 3.00 3.97 10.03
C LYS A 56 4.16 3.13 9.58
N SER A 57 5.17 3.01 10.44
CA SER A 57 6.31 2.14 10.14
C SER A 57 5.86 0.68 10.15
N ALA A 58 6.17 -0.07 9.09
CA ALA A 58 5.96 -1.51 9.09
C ALA A 58 6.77 -2.14 10.23
N ALA A 59 6.12 -2.89 11.12
CA ALA A 59 6.83 -3.64 12.14
C ALA A 59 7.74 -4.65 11.43
N LYS A 60 9.05 -4.60 11.67
CA LYS A 60 9.95 -5.66 11.20
C LYS A 60 9.44 -6.98 11.76
N PRO A 61 9.30 -8.04 10.95
CA PRO A 61 9.07 -9.36 11.50
C PRO A 61 10.21 -9.63 12.50
N LYS A 62 9.87 -10.01 13.73
CA LYS A 62 10.86 -10.53 14.67
C LYS A 62 11.48 -11.75 13.98
N SER A 63 12.69 -11.62 13.44
CA SER A 63 13.50 -12.79 13.09
C SER A 63 13.71 -13.53 14.41
N GLY A 64 12.92 -14.57 14.61
CA GLY A 64 12.98 -15.38 15.82
C GLY A 64 14.37 -15.96 15.97
N SER A 65 14.99 -15.67 17.11
CA SER A 65 16.08 -16.48 17.67
C SER A 65 15.64 -17.94 17.74
N ARG A 66 16.41 -18.83 17.13
CA ARG A 66 16.92 -20.06 17.74
C ARG A 66 18.05 -20.61 16.88
#